data_AF-A0A3D3Q976-F1
#
_entry.id   AF-A0A3D3Q976-F1
#
_cell.length_a   1.000
_cell.length_b   1.000
_cell.length_c   1.000
_cell.angle_alpha   90.00
_cell.angle_beta   90.00
_cell.angle_gamma   90.00
#
_symmetry.space_group_name_H-M   'P 1'
#
loop_
_entity.id
_entity.type
_entity.pdbx_description
1 polymer ?
#
loop_
_entity_poly.entity_id
_entity_poly.type
_entity_poly.pdbx_seq_one_letter_code
_entity_poly.pdbx_strand_id
1 'polypeptide(L)'
;MPAERRADRDGPLVELADLDRPDGDVSLACVRDPRAPFAADEPTRTCGRHPSMVAMAEEGPRVLRSRRVLGEEVLIVLSLSLLSSAVFSIIDLFRAPISGVSVSTFTADPFADQIASVIFGLAPVALVLHLVRRDGEGLSMFGMDGSRPRSDVAWGLAAGLGVAAVGLGIYLGSVALKINRFVIPVPPLGHWWTVPILLLGALQAALLEEVIVAGYLITRLEQMGLATVGAVVVSAVLRGSYHLYQGFGGFAGNLLLGLAFGWAFTRWRRAWPLVVGHFLVDTLAGVGYLIFRGHCVFGACIH
;
A
#
# COMPACT_ATOMS: atom_id res chain seq x y z
N MET A 1 10.85 -30.37 -79.46
CA MET A 1 10.42 -29.00 -79.84
C MET A 1 9.91 -28.27 -78.60
N PRO A 2 10.12 -26.94 -78.51
CA PRO A 2 10.48 -26.23 -77.27
C PRO A 2 9.40 -25.21 -76.80
N ALA A 3 9.79 -24.39 -75.81
CA ALA A 3 9.26 -23.05 -75.47
C ALA A 3 7.95 -23.01 -74.63
N GLU A 4 7.75 -22.13 -73.65
CA GLU A 4 8.54 -21.01 -73.12
C GLU A 4 7.94 -20.51 -71.81
N ARG A 5 8.79 -19.88 -71.00
CA ARG A 5 8.46 -19.01 -69.87
C ARG A 5 8.04 -17.63 -70.37
N ARG A 6 7.12 -16.96 -69.68
CA ARG A 6 7.28 -15.58 -69.16
C ARG A 6 5.98 -15.13 -68.49
N ALA A 7 6.01 -15.08 -67.16
CA ALA A 7 5.19 -14.16 -66.39
C ALA A 7 6.12 -13.00 -65.98
N ASP A 8 5.61 -11.82 -66.23
CA ASP A 8 6.24 -10.52 -66.18
C ASP A 8 6.68 -10.14 -64.75
N ARG A 9 7.88 -9.56 -64.66
CA ARG A 9 8.49 -9.01 -63.45
C ARG A 9 8.51 -7.50 -63.65
N ASP A 10 7.79 -6.74 -62.83
CA ASP A 10 8.09 -5.33 -62.58
C ASP A 10 7.51 -4.93 -61.20
N GLY A 11 8.22 -5.36 -60.16
CA GLY A 11 8.13 -4.81 -58.81
C GLY A 11 9.54 -4.41 -58.39
N PRO A 12 9.74 -3.26 -57.74
CA PRO A 12 11.08 -2.73 -57.46
C PRO A 12 11.91 -3.75 -56.66
N LEU A 13 13.07 -4.08 -57.20
CA LEU A 13 14.08 -4.93 -56.57
C LEU A 13 14.59 -4.23 -55.31
N VAL A 14 14.19 -4.76 -54.15
CA VAL A 14 14.86 -4.46 -52.88
C VAL A 14 16.16 -5.25 -52.88
N GLU A 15 17.26 -4.58 -53.23
CA GLU A 15 18.61 -5.11 -53.08
C GLU A 15 18.93 -5.16 -51.57
N LEU A 16 18.84 -6.36 -51.00
CA LEU A 16 19.34 -6.64 -49.65
C LEU A 16 20.87 -6.59 -49.70
N ALA A 17 21.43 -5.42 -49.44
CA ALA A 17 22.85 -5.24 -49.19
C ALA A 17 23.20 -5.58 -47.74
N ASP A 18 24.35 -6.22 -47.59
CA ASP A 18 24.89 -6.90 -46.42
C ASP A 18 24.85 -6.12 -45.08
N LEU A 19 24.46 -6.85 -44.04
CA LEU A 19 24.68 -6.55 -42.63
C LEU A 19 26.16 -6.81 -42.29
N ASP A 20 27.01 -5.79 -42.31
CA ASP A 20 28.09 -5.61 -41.31
C ASP A 20 28.83 -4.27 -41.51
N ARG A 21 28.54 -3.24 -40.69
CA ARG A 21 29.47 -2.15 -40.37
C ARG A 21 29.14 -1.55 -39.00
N PRO A 22 30.10 -1.47 -38.06
CA PRO A 22 29.88 -0.88 -36.76
C PRO A 22 30.32 0.59 -36.80
N ASP A 23 29.47 1.50 -37.29
CA ASP A 23 29.67 2.93 -37.05
C ASP A 23 28.31 3.64 -37.11
N GLY A 24 27.99 4.35 -36.02
CA GLY A 24 26.71 5.03 -35.80
C GLY A 24 26.53 6.26 -36.67
N ASP A 25 26.21 6.05 -37.95
CA ASP A 25 25.90 7.14 -38.87
C ASP A 25 24.42 7.14 -39.29
N VAL A 26 23.81 8.32 -39.19
CA VAL A 26 22.37 8.54 -39.37
C VAL A 26 22.04 8.50 -40.86
N SER A 27 21.25 7.52 -41.29
CA SER A 27 20.83 7.41 -42.70
C SER A 27 19.90 8.58 -43.07
N LEU A 28 20.42 9.50 -43.89
CA LEU A 28 19.66 10.60 -44.50
C LEU A 28 18.88 10.08 -45.72
N ALA A 29 17.60 9.74 -45.53
CA ALA A 29 16.70 9.45 -46.64
C ALA A 29 16.21 10.76 -47.28
N CYS A 30 16.71 11.09 -48.47
CA CYS A 30 16.21 12.20 -49.28
C CYS A 30 15.01 11.75 -50.12
N VAL A 31 13.81 12.24 -49.84
CA VAL A 31 12.62 12.04 -50.70
C VAL A 31 12.52 13.21 -51.68
N ARG A 32 12.33 12.89 -52.98
CA ARG A 32 12.15 13.89 -54.04
C ARG A 32 10.69 14.37 -54.03
N ASP A 33 10.45 15.69 -53.96
CA ASP A 33 9.11 16.26 -54.10
C ASP A 33 8.62 16.14 -55.56
N PRO A 34 7.52 15.43 -55.85
CA PRO A 34 7.01 15.26 -57.20
C PRO A 34 6.33 16.52 -57.78
N ARG A 35 6.26 17.65 -57.06
CA ARG A 35 5.62 18.89 -57.53
C ARG A 35 6.58 20.06 -57.82
N ALA A 36 7.90 19.82 -57.81
CA ALA A 36 8.87 20.86 -58.13
C ALA A 36 8.80 21.24 -59.64
N PRO A 37 8.65 22.53 -60.01
CA PRO A 37 8.68 22.95 -61.41
C PRO A 37 10.06 22.71 -62.03
N PHE A 38 10.09 22.29 -63.30
CA PHE A 38 11.30 22.18 -64.11
C PHE A 38 11.81 23.60 -64.43
N ALA A 39 12.72 24.13 -63.62
CA ALA A 39 13.53 25.29 -63.98
C ALA A 39 14.96 25.09 -63.46
N ALA A 40 15.93 25.34 -64.33
CA ALA A 40 17.36 25.17 -64.08
C ALA A 40 17.89 26.24 -63.12
N ASP A 41 18.30 25.82 -61.92
CA ASP A 41 19.59 26.09 -61.27
C ASP A 41 19.50 25.66 -59.79
N GLU A 42 20.49 24.89 -59.34
CA GLU A 42 20.73 24.35 -57.98
C GLU A 42 19.59 23.63 -57.22
N PRO A 43 19.73 22.32 -56.89
CA PRO A 43 18.80 21.65 -56.00
C PRO A 43 19.09 22.07 -54.54
N THR A 44 18.28 22.96 -53.99
CA THR A 44 18.23 23.21 -52.54
C THR A 44 17.73 21.95 -51.83
N ARG A 45 18.66 21.12 -51.35
CA ARG A 45 18.37 19.99 -50.46
C ARG A 45 18.04 20.52 -49.07
N THR A 46 16.77 20.54 -48.69
CA THR A 46 16.34 20.76 -47.30
C THR A 46 16.43 19.44 -46.53
N CYS A 47 17.57 19.18 -45.91
CA CYS A 47 17.71 18.11 -44.91
C CYS A 47 17.09 18.57 -43.58
N GLY A 48 15.81 18.25 -43.37
CA GLY A 48 15.19 18.37 -42.06
C GLY A 48 15.57 17.20 -41.15
N ARG A 49 15.98 17.47 -39.91
CA ARG A 49 16.03 16.46 -38.84
C ARG A 49 14.61 15.96 -38.61
N HIS A 50 14.26 14.78 -39.13
CA HIS A 50 13.17 14.02 -38.54
C HIS A 50 13.65 13.57 -37.16
N PRO A 51 12.93 13.91 -36.07
CA PRO A 51 13.13 13.17 -34.83
C PRO A 51 12.87 11.71 -35.20
N SER A 52 13.92 10.89 -35.13
CA SER A 52 13.80 9.46 -35.11
C SER A 52 12.69 9.14 -34.12
N MET A 53 11.82 8.21 -34.50
CA MET A 53 10.85 7.56 -33.64
C MET A 53 11.51 7.34 -32.28
N VAL A 54 11.26 8.28 -31.37
CA VAL A 54 11.58 8.14 -29.97
C VAL A 54 10.87 6.87 -29.61
N ALA A 55 11.67 5.89 -29.19
CA ALA A 55 11.23 4.62 -28.65
C ALA A 55 9.86 4.83 -28.00
N MET A 56 8.82 4.42 -28.74
CA MET A 56 7.59 3.97 -28.10
C MET A 56 8.10 2.81 -27.30
N ALA A 57 8.49 3.08 -26.04
CA ALA A 57 8.63 2.05 -25.06
C ALA A 57 7.35 1.23 -25.20
N GLU A 58 7.49 0.02 -25.70
CA GLU A 58 6.41 -0.95 -25.67
C GLU A 58 6.03 -1.06 -24.20
N GLU A 59 5.02 -0.32 -23.77
CA GLU A 59 4.17 -0.77 -22.68
C GLU A 59 3.49 -2.02 -23.24
N GLY A 60 4.22 -3.14 -23.16
CA GLY A 60 3.66 -4.45 -23.44
C GLY A 60 2.35 -4.58 -22.68
N PRO A 61 1.35 -5.32 -23.23
CA PRO A 61 0.04 -5.40 -22.63
C PRO A 61 0.19 -5.80 -21.16
N ARG A 62 -0.21 -4.90 -20.24
CA ARG A 62 -0.32 -5.23 -18.81
C ARG A 62 -1.26 -6.42 -18.75
N VAL A 63 -0.71 -7.61 -18.54
CA VAL A 63 -1.49 -8.83 -18.46
C VAL A 63 -2.41 -8.64 -17.26
N LEU A 64 -3.68 -8.31 -17.51
CA LEU A 64 -4.68 -8.21 -16.47
C LEU A 64 -4.75 -9.58 -15.80
N ARG A 65 -4.19 -9.68 -14.59
CA ARG A 65 -4.19 -10.91 -13.80
C ARG A 65 -5.63 -11.37 -13.65
N SER A 66 -5.87 -12.68 -13.77
CA SER A 66 -7.20 -13.20 -13.51
C SER A 66 -7.60 -12.89 -12.05
N ARG A 67 -8.88 -12.61 -11.83
CA ARG A 67 -9.42 -12.33 -10.48
C ARG A 67 -9.07 -13.43 -9.48
N ARG A 68 -8.96 -14.67 -9.96
CA ARG A 68 -8.55 -15.83 -9.15
C ARG A 68 -7.14 -15.66 -8.59
N VAL A 69 -6.17 -15.28 -9.43
CA VAL A 69 -4.77 -15.11 -8.97
C VAL A 69 -4.66 -13.98 -7.95
N LEU A 70 -5.38 -12.87 -8.16
CA LEU A 70 -5.41 -11.78 -7.18
C LEU A 70 -6.08 -12.21 -5.87
N GLY A 71 -7.15 -13.00 -5.93
CA GLY A 71 -7.81 -13.55 -4.74
C GLY A 71 -6.91 -14.51 -3.95
N GLU A 72 -6.18 -15.39 -4.64
CA GLU A 72 -5.18 -16.28 -4.04
C GLU A 72 -4.04 -15.48 -3.38
N GLU A 73 -3.54 -14.45 -4.05
CA GLU A 73 -2.50 -13.55 -3.51
C GLU A 73 -2.99 -12.83 -2.24
N VAL A 74 -4.17 -12.21 -2.30
CA VAL A 74 -4.77 -11.54 -1.14
C VAL A 74 -4.97 -12.50 0.02
N LEU A 75 -5.48 -13.72 -0.25
CA LEU A 75 -5.68 -14.72 0.79
C LEU A 75 -4.36 -15.11 1.46
N ILE A 76 -3.29 -15.32 0.69
CA ILE A 76 -1.97 -15.66 1.23
C ILE A 76 -1.41 -14.51 2.06
N VAL A 77 -1.43 -13.29 1.53
CA VAL A 77 -0.94 -12.09 2.23
C VAL A 77 -1.68 -11.89 3.54
N LEU A 78 -3.02 -12.00 3.54
CA LEU A 78 -3.83 -11.87 4.74
C LEU A 78 -3.58 -13.01 5.73
N SER A 79 -3.42 -14.26 5.25
CA SER A 79 -3.13 -15.43 6.10
C SER A 79 -1.80 -15.29 6.85
N LEU A 80 -0.78 -14.73 6.19
CA LEU A 80 0.54 -14.50 6.78
C LEU A 80 0.62 -13.21 7.62
N SER A 81 -0.43 -12.39 7.64
CA SER A 81 -0.46 -11.11 8.36
C SER A 81 -1.56 -11.04 9.41
N LEU A 82 -2.80 -10.73 9.00
CA LEU A 82 -3.87 -10.26 9.89
C LEU A 82 -5.05 -11.21 10.00
N LEU A 83 -5.19 -12.18 9.09
CA LEU A 83 -6.32 -13.11 9.12
C LEU A 83 -6.25 -14.01 10.36
N SER A 84 -5.06 -14.46 10.76
CA SER A 84 -4.87 -15.21 12.01
C SER A 84 -5.27 -14.37 13.21
N SER A 85 -4.81 -13.11 13.29
CA SER A 85 -5.19 -12.16 14.35
C SER A 85 -6.70 -11.92 14.40
N ALA A 86 -7.39 -11.82 13.25
CA ALA A 86 -8.84 -11.68 13.18
C ALA A 86 -9.55 -12.91 13.76
N VAL A 87 -9.13 -14.11 13.36
CA VAL A 87 -9.70 -15.38 13.87
C VAL A 87 -9.50 -15.51 15.37
N PHE A 88 -8.27 -15.32 15.86
CA PHE A 88 -7.98 -15.42 17.29
C PHE A 88 -8.67 -14.31 18.10
N SER A 89 -8.83 -13.11 17.54
CA SER A 89 -9.57 -12.04 18.21
C SER A 89 -11.04 -12.37 18.46
N ILE A 90 -11.69 -13.02 17.48
CA ILE A 90 -13.06 -13.51 17.63
C ILE A 90 -13.11 -14.61 18.68
N ILE A 91 -12.16 -15.55 18.65
CA ILE A 91 -12.11 -16.62 19.63
C ILE A 91 -11.90 -16.05 21.05
N ASP A 92 -10.98 -15.10 21.22
CA ASP A 92 -10.66 -14.50 22.50
C ASP A 92 -11.79 -13.64 23.05
N LEU A 93 -12.64 -13.05 22.19
CA LEU A 93 -13.87 -12.39 22.60
C LEU A 93 -14.78 -13.33 23.41
N PHE A 94 -14.87 -14.61 23.02
CA PHE A 94 -15.72 -15.61 23.70
C PHE A 94 -15.00 -16.40 24.80
N ARG A 95 -13.67 -16.39 24.85
CA ARG A 95 -12.89 -17.11 25.87
C ARG A 95 -12.77 -16.38 27.21
N ALA A 96 -12.82 -15.06 27.20
CA ALA A 96 -12.61 -14.25 28.40
C ALA A 96 -13.75 -13.24 28.59
N PRO A 97 -14.04 -12.80 29.82
CA PRO A 97 -15.00 -11.72 30.06
C PRO A 97 -14.65 -10.46 29.26
N ILE A 98 -15.66 -9.71 28.80
CA ILE A 98 -15.47 -8.44 28.10
C ILE A 98 -15.19 -7.30 29.09
N SER A 99 -15.56 -7.45 30.36
CA SER A 99 -15.41 -6.42 31.39
C SER A 99 -14.61 -6.92 32.59
N GLY A 100 -13.85 -6.04 33.23
CA GLY A 100 -13.11 -6.34 34.46
C GLY A 100 -11.80 -7.11 34.24
N VAL A 101 -11.36 -7.23 32.99
CA VAL A 101 -10.08 -7.85 32.62
C VAL A 101 -9.30 -6.91 31.71
N SER A 102 -7.98 -7.06 31.74
CA SER A 102 -7.07 -6.29 30.89
C SER A 102 -6.46 -7.16 29.80
N VAL A 103 -6.18 -6.57 28.64
CA VAL A 103 -5.46 -7.19 27.53
C VAL A 103 -4.27 -6.31 27.16
N SER A 104 -3.14 -6.93 26.83
CA SER A 104 -1.94 -6.21 26.40
C SER A 104 -1.83 -6.22 24.88
N THR A 105 -1.39 -5.11 24.28
CA THR A 105 -1.05 -5.07 22.85
C THR A 105 0.40 -5.51 22.58
N PHE A 106 1.19 -5.70 23.64
CA PHE A 106 2.57 -6.17 23.58
C PHE A 106 2.71 -7.49 24.36
N THR A 107 3.61 -8.37 23.91
CA THR A 107 3.97 -9.55 24.69
C THR A 107 4.82 -9.16 25.90
N ALA A 108 4.93 -10.04 26.89
CA ALA A 108 5.74 -9.82 28.09
C ALA A 108 7.21 -10.26 27.91
N ASP A 109 7.66 -10.38 26.66
CA ASP A 109 8.95 -10.98 26.33
C ASP A 109 10.14 -10.02 26.54
N PRO A 110 11.37 -10.55 26.72
CA PRO A 110 12.61 -9.78 26.78
C PRO A 110 12.87 -8.90 25.55
N PHE A 111 13.79 -7.93 25.70
CA PHE A 111 14.14 -6.96 24.67
C PHE A 111 14.46 -7.57 23.30
N ALA A 112 15.25 -8.64 23.24
CA ALA A 112 15.65 -9.26 21.98
C ALA A 112 14.44 -9.82 21.22
N ASP A 113 13.49 -10.43 21.93
CA ASP A 113 12.28 -11.02 21.37
C ASP A 113 11.30 -9.93 20.90
N GLN A 114 11.20 -8.81 21.63
CA GLN A 114 10.44 -7.64 21.19
C GLN A 114 10.96 -7.08 19.87
N ILE A 115 12.29 -6.93 19.75
CA ILE A 115 12.93 -6.46 18.52
C ILE A 115 12.69 -7.47 17.38
N ALA A 116 12.86 -8.77 17.65
CA ALA A 116 12.58 -9.81 16.66
C ALA A 116 11.13 -9.76 16.20
N SER A 117 10.17 -9.61 17.12
CA SER A 117 8.74 -9.48 16.81
C SER A 117 8.46 -8.29 15.89
N VAL A 118 9.06 -7.12 16.17
CA VAL A 118 8.94 -5.93 15.30
C VAL A 118 9.51 -6.21 13.91
N ILE A 119 10.73 -6.74 13.82
CA ILE A 119 11.42 -6.96 12.53
C ILE A 119 10.66 -7.99 11.68
N PHE A 120 10.34 -9.14 12.25
CA PHE A 120 9.62 -10.20 11.52
C PHE A 120 8.16 -9.86 11.28
N GLY A 121 7.55 -9.01 12.12
CA GLY A 121 6.21 -8.47 11.91
C GLY A 121 6.09 -7.59 10.66
N LEU A 122 7.21 -7.10 10.12
CA LEU A 122 7.24 -6.36 8.84
C LEU A 122 7.40 -7.27 7.61
N ALA A 123 7.62 -8.57 7.78
CA ALA A 123 7.78 -9.49 6.66
C ALA A 123 6.59 -9.50 5.68
N PRO A 124 5.31 -9.43 6.13
CA PRO A 124 4.18 -9.34 5.20
C PRO A 124 4.16 -8.04 4.38
N VAL A 125 4.62 -6.92 4.95
CA VAL A 125 4.77 -5.66 4.22
C VAL A 125 5.84 -5.82 3.14
N ALA A 126 6.99 -6.40 3.48
CA ALA A 126 8.04 -6.71 2.52
C ALA A 126 7.55 -7.64 1.40
N LEU A 127 6.71 -8.63 1.73
CA LEU A 127 6.10 -9.54 0.77
C LEU A 127 5.19 -8.80 -0.22
N VAL A 128 4.28 -7.95 0.26
CA VAL A 128 3.42 -7.11 -0.61
C VAL A 128 4.27 -6.25 -1.55
N LEU A 129 5.28 -5.59 -1.00
CA LEU A 129 6.21 -4.74 -1.73
C LEU A 129 7.01 -5.53 -2.79
N HIS A 130 7.33 -6.80 -2.51
CA HIS A 130 7.97 -7.69 -3.46
C HIS A 130 7.01 -8.13 -4.58
N LEU A 131 5.79 -8.56 -4.23
CA LEU A 131 4.77 -9.00 -5.19
C LEU A 131 4.41 -7.91 -6.20
N VAL A 132 4.16 -6.69 -5.70
CA VAL A 132 3.86 -5.51 -6.54
C VAL A 132 5.00 -5.22 -7.51
N ARG A 133 6.25 -5.23 -7.05
CA ARG A 133 7.43 -5.02 -7.93
C ARG A 133 7.62 -6.16 -8.92
N ARG A 134 7.48 -7.41 -8.47
CA ARG A 134 7.59 -8.62 -9.31
C ARG A 134 6.59 -8.58 -10.46
N ASP A 135 5.41 -8.05 -10.21
CA ASP A 135 4.34 -7.95 -11.20
C ASP A 135 4.45 -6.69 -12.08
N GLY A 136 5.51 -5.88 -11.92
CA GLY A 136 5.73 -4.66 -12.70
C GLY A 136 4.77 -3.53 -12.36
N GLU A 137 4.06 -3.63 -11.24
CA GLU A 137 3.10 -2.63 -10.80
C GLU A 137 3.81 -1.48 -10.06
N GLY A 138 3.32 -0.26 -10.26
CA GLY A 138 3.83 0.92 -9.58
C GLY A 138 3.44 0.92 -8.10
N LEU A 139 4.43 1.02 -7.21
CA LEU A 139 4.23 1.13 -5.75
C LEU A 139 3.31 2.30 -5.35
N SER A 140 3.28 3.36 -6.14
CA SER A 140 2.39 4.52 -5.94
C SER A 140 0.91 4.16 -6.01
N MET A 141 0.52 3.16 -6.81
CA MET A 141 -0.87 2.67 -6.88
C MET A 141 -1.36 2.16 -5.52
N PHE A 142 -0.45 1.59 -4.74
CA PHE A 142 -0.67 1.03 -3.42
C PHE A 142 -0.38 2.04 -2.30
N GLY A 143 -0.20 3.32 -2.64
CA GLY A 143 0.04 4.39 -1.68
C GLY A 143 1.50 4.62 -1.30
N MET A 144 2.43 3.81 -1.81
CA MET A 144 3.85 3.89 -1.49
C MET A 144 4.55 4.92 -2.40
N ASP A 145 4.09 6.16 -2.33
CA ASP A 145 4.65 7.31 -3.06
C ASP A 145 5.32 8.29 -2.09
N GLY A 146 6.66 8.33 -2.11
CA GLY A 146 7.46 9.22 -1.25
C GLY A 146 7.66 10.65 -1.75
N SER A 147 6.96 11.11 -2.79
CA SER A 147 7.20 12.41 -3.44
C SER A 147 6.82 13.66 -2.63
N ARG A 148 5.98 13.54 -1.58
CA ARG A 148 5.45 14.68 -0.82
C ARG A 148 5.54 14.51 0.71
N PRO A 149 6.72 14.20 1.26
CA PRO A 149 6.86 13.78 2.66
C PRO A 149 6.37 14.82 3.68
N ARG A 150 6.59 16.12 3.42
CA ARG A 150 6.13 17.20 4.33
C ARG A 150 4.61 17.29 4.39
N SER A 151 3.96 17.18 3.24
CA SER A 151 2.50 17.18 3.14
C SER A 151 1.92 15.93 3.80
N ASP A 152 2.55 14.77 3.57
CA ASP A 152 2.10 13.51 4.16
C ASP A 152 2.20 13.53 5.67
N VAL A 153 3.29 14.05 6.22
CA VAL A 153 3.44 14.25 7.67
C VAL A 153 2.39 15.23 8.20
N ALA A 154 2.20 16.39 7.56
CA ALA A 154 1.24 17.38 8.04
C ALA A 154 -0.21 16.85 8.07
N TRP A 155 -0.66 16.22 6.99
CA TRP A 155 -1.99 15.61 6.93
C TRP A 155 -2.12 14.41 7.86
N GLY A 156 -1.07 13.61 8.00
CA GLY A 156 -1.04 12.50 8.93
C GLY A 156 -1.16 12.95 10.39
N LEU A 157 -0.42 13.99 10.79
CA LEU A 157 -0.54 14.56 12.13
C LEU A 157 -1.95 15.11 12.40
N ALA A 158 -2.52 15.86 11.45
CA ALA A 158 -3.86 16.41 11.59
C ALA A 158 -4.93 15.31 11.70
N ALA A 159 -4.87 14.31 10.81
CA ALA A 159 -5.79 13.17 10.84
C ALA A 159 -5.60 12.34 12.11
N GLY A 160 -4.35 12.06 12.50
CA GLY A 160 -4.00 11.29 13.69
C GLY A 160 -4.49 11.95 14.97
N LEU A 161 -4.36 13.28 15.12
CA LEU A 161 -4.91 13.99 16.28
C LEU A 161 -6.44 13.90 16.35
N GLY A 162 -7.13 14.06 15.22
CA GLY A 162 -8.59 13.92 15.16
C GLY A 162 -9.05 12.51 15.52
N VAL A 163 -8.39 11.50 14.94
CA VAL A 163 -8.65 10.08 15.24
C VAL A 163 -8.35 9.76 16.69
N ALA A 164 -7.21 10.21 17.24
CA ALA A 164 -6.84 9.95 18.63
C ALA A 164 -7.88 10.52 19.59
N ALA A 165 -8.38 11.74 19.34
CA ALA A 165 -9.41 12.35 20.17
C ALA A 165 -10.74 11.56 20.12
N VAL A 166 -11.21 11.20 18.92
CA VAL A 166 -12.45 10.42 18.75
C VAL A 166 -12.30 9.01 19.33
N GLY A 167 -11.18 8.34 19.01
CA GLY A 167 -10.86 7.00 19.47
C GLY A 167 -10.76 6.90 20.98
N LEU A 168 -10.14 7.89 21.64
CA LEU A 168 -10.07 7.97 23.10
C LEU A 168 -11.49 8.06 23.71
N GLY A 169 -12.37 8.89 23.14
CA GLY A 169 -13.76 9.00 23.58
C GLY A 169 -14.53 7.69 23.45
N ILE A 170 -14.41 7.02 22.29
CA ILE A 170 -15.02 5.70 22.06
C ILE A 170 -14.49 4.67 23.04
N TYR A 171 -13.17 4.62 23.24
CA TYR A 171 -12.52 3.66 24.12
C TYR A 171 -12.95 3.83 25.58
N LEU A 172 -12.83 5.05 26.13
CA LEU A 172 -13.21 5.33 27.51
C LEU A 172 -14.71 5.11 27.74
N GLY A 173 -15.56 5.53 26.79
CA GLY A 173 -16.99 5.26 26.84
C GLY A 173 -17.32 3.77 26.83
N SER A 174 -16.60 2.98 26.01
CA SER A 174 -16.81 1.54 25.90
C SER A 174 -16.36 0.78 27.14
N VAL A 175 -15.25 1.19 27.76
CA VAL A 175 -14.80 0.67 29.07
C VAL A 175 -15.82 1.01 30.16
N ALA A 176 -16.29 2.26 30.21
CA ALA A 176 -17.30 2.69 31.19
C ALA A 176 -18.64 1.94 31.03
N LEU A 177 -19.04 1.65 29.79
CA LEU A 177 -20.22 0.83 29.46
C LEU A 177 -20.01 -0.68 29.64
N LYS A 178 -18.80 -1.11 30.05
CA LYS A 178 -18.45 -2.54 30.25
C LYS A 178 -18.58 -3.41 28.99
N ILE A 179 -18.46 -2.79 27.82
CA ILE A 179 -18.46 -3.48 26.51
C ILE A 179 -17.05 -3.58 25.91
N ASN A 180 -16.02 -3.22 26.69
CA ASN A 180 -14.62 -3.31 26.31
C ASN A 180 -13.74 -3.72 27.51
N ARG A 181 -12.73 -4.53 27.22
CA ARG A 181 -11.61 -4.83 28.09
C ARG A 181 -10.73 -3.60 28.21
N PHE A 182 -10.00 -3.52 29.30
CA PHE A 182 -9.01 -2.49 29.47
C PHE A 182 -7.75 -2.86 28.68
N VAL A 183 -7.35 -2.04 27.72
CA VAL A 183 -6.18 -2.26 26.89
C VAL A 183 -4.97 -1.61 27.56
N ILE A 184 -3.88 -2.37 27.65
CA ILE A 184 -2.55 -1.91 28.08
C ILE A 184 -1.70 -1.72 26.82
N PRO A 185 -1.55 -0.48 26.31
CA PRO A 185 -0.92 -0.21 25.02
C PRO A 185 0.59 0.02 25.15
N VAL A 186 1.27 -0.69 26.06
CA VAL A 186 2.71 -0.49 26.31
C VAL A 186 3.45 -1.81 26.51
N PRO A 187 4.75 -1.87 26.15
CA PRO A 187 5.62 -2.98 26.53
C PRO A 187 5.81 -3.07 28.05
N PRO A 188 6.45 -4.15 28.54
CA PRO A 188 6.83 -4.27 29.95
C PRO A 188 7.51 -3.01 30.48
N LEU A 189 7.10 -2.61 31.68
CA LEU A 189 7.50 -1.36 32.32
C LEU A 189 8.79 -1.54 33.12
N GLY A 190 9.45 -0.43 33.47
CA GLY A 190 10.68 -0.47 34.26
C GLY A 190 11.94 -0.78 33.46
N HIS A 191 11.85 -0.72 32.13
CA HIS A 191 12.99 -0.93 31.24
C HIS A 191 13.32 0.33 30.44
N TRP A 192 14.60 0.57 30.17
CA TRP A 192 15.04 1.69 29.32
C TRP A 192 14.47 1.60 27.89
N TRP A 193 14.16 0.38 27.45
CA TRP A 193 13.64 0.07 26.13
C TRP A 193 12.10 0.14 26.02
N THR A 194 11.36 0.39 27.11
CA THR A 194 9.88 0.44 27.06
C THR A 194 9.39 1.47 26.03
N VAL A 195 9.92 2.69 26.04
CA VAL A 195 9.52 3.74 25.08
C VAL A 195 10.07 3.47 23.68
N PRO A 196 11.36 3.09 23.48
CA PRO A 196 11.84 2.66 22.16
C PRO A 196 11.00 1.55 21.51
N ILE A 197 10.65 0.49 22.24
CA ILE A 197 9.83 -0.61 21.72
C ILE A 197 8.39 -0.15 21.47
N LEU A 198 7.83 0.72 22.32
CA LEU A 198 6.52 1.33 22.07
C LEU A 198 6.49 2.03 20.71
N LEU A 199 7.48 2.88 20.41
CA LEU A 199 7.54 3.61 19.15
C LEU A 199 7.78 2.66 17.96
N LEU A 200 8.65 1.68 18.11
CA LEU A 200 8.91 0.68 17.06
C LEU A 200 7.68 -0.18 16.77
N GLY A 201 6.96 -0.62 17.80
CA GLY A 201 5.72 -1.36 17.68
C GLY A 201 4.61 -0.53 17.03
N ALA A 202 4.43 0.72 17.45
CA ALA A 202 3.48 1.64 16.84
C ALA A 202 3.78 1.86 15.35
N LEU A 203 5.06 2.00 14.98
CA LEU A 203 5.47 2.14 13.58
C LEU A 203 5.21 0.85 12.79
N GLN A 204 5.50 -0.30 13.40
CA GLN A 204 5.28 -1.60 12.79
C GLN A 204 3.79 -1.87 12.54
N ALA A 205 2.92 -1.58 13.52
CA ALA A 205 1.47 -1.65 13.37
C ALA A 205 0.96 -0.70 12.26
N ALA A 206 1.37 0.57 12.30
CA ALA A 206 1.00 1.54 11.28
C ALA A 206 1.43 1.13 9.87
N LEU A 207 2.65 0.60 9.70
CA LEU A 207 3.11 0.09 8.40
C LEU A 207 2.33 -1.16 7.98
N LEU A 208 2.14 -2.12 8.89
CA LEU A 208 1.43 -3.35 8.59
C LEU A 208 0.00 -3.04 8.13
N GLU A 209 -0.73 -2.25 8.90
CA GLU A 209 -2.13 -2.04 8.62
C GLU A 209 -2.37 -1.05 7.47
N GLU A 210 -1.68 0.09 7.43
CA GLU A 210 -1.98 1.07 6.39
C GLU A 210 -1.42 0.66 5.02
N VAL A 211 -0.31 -0.08 4.97
CA VAL A 211 0.20 -0.61 3.70
C VAL A 211 -0.62 -1.81 3.24
N ILE A 212 -0.97 -2.75 4.14
CA ILE A 212 -1.68 -3.97 3.73
C ILE A 212 -3.20 -3.76 3.66
N VAL A 213 -3.82 -3.25 4.72
CA VAL A 213 -5.29 -3.18 4.84
C VAL A 213 -5.86 -2.00 4.05
N ALA A 214 -5.23 -0.82 4.11
CA ALA A 214 -5.68 0.33 3.33
C ALA A 214 -5.08 0.33 1.92
N GLY A 215 -3.75 0.27 1.78
CA GLY A 215 -3.07 0.37 0.49
C GLY A 215 -3.32 -0.82 -0.44
N TYR A 216 -2.89 -2.00 0.00
CA TYR A 216 -2.89 -3.24 -0.79
C TYR A 216 -4.28 -3.83 -0.98
N LEU A 217 -4.98 -4.11 0.12
CA LEU A 217 -6.25 -4.83 0.08
C LEU A 217 -7.33 -4.04 -0.68
N ILE A 218 -7.49 -2.73 -0.43
CA ILE A 218 -8.47 -1.92 -1.15
C ILE A 218 -8.15 -1.94 -2.65
N THR A 219 -6.89 -1.71 -3.02
CA THR A 219 -6.46 -1.72 -4.43
C THR A 219 -6.71 -3.08 -5.08
N ARG A 220 -6.37 -4.19 -4.42
CA ARG A 220 -6.60 -5.54 -4.97
C ARG A 220 -8.09 -5.87 -5.09
N LEU A 221 -8.92 -5.47 -4.13
CA LEU A 221 -10.38 -5.64 -4.21
C LEU A 221 -10.96 -4.85 -5.39
N GLU A 222 -10.52 -3.61 -5.60
CA GLU A 222 -10.92 -2.80 -6.77
C GLU A 222 -10.47 -3.44 -8.09
N GLN A 223 -9.23 -3.94 -8.17
CA GLN A 223 -8.72 -4.67 -9.34
C GLN A 223 -9.51 -5.97 -9.62
N MET A 224 -10.05 -6.62 -8.60
CA MET A 224 -10.97 -7.76 -8.74
C MET A 224 -12.39 -7.34 -9.17
N GLY A 225 -12.66 -6.04 -9.28
CA GLY A 225 -13.93 -5.48 -9.76
C GLY A 225 -14.91 -5.12 -8.64
N LEU A 226 -14.49 -5.12 -7.37
CA LEU A 226 -15.33 -4.64 -6.28
C LEU A 226 -15.41 -3.10 -6.34
N ALA A 227 -16.60 -2.54 -6.18
CA ALA A 227 -16.76 -1.09 -6.13
C ALA A 227 -15.97 -0.48 -4.96
N THR A 228 -15.42 0.72 -5.13
CA THR A 228 -14.58 1.41 -4.13
C THR A 228 -15.20 1.43 -2.74
N VAL A 229 -16.50 1.73 -2.62
CA VAL A 229 -17.21 1.71 -1.32
C VAL A 229 -17.18 0.32 -0.70
N GLY A 230 -17.43 -0.72 -1.48
CA GLY A 230 -17.38 -2.12 -1.02
C GLY A 230 -15.97 -2.51 -0.58
N ALA A 231 -14.93 -2.10 -1.32
CA ALA A 231 -13.54 -2.36 -0.97
C ALA A 231 -13.15 -1.71 0.37
N VAL A 232 -13.56 -0.45 0.59
CA VAL A 232 -13.35 0.26 1.86
C VAL A 232 -14.08 -0.42 3.01
N VAL A 233 -15.35 -0.83 2.81
CA VAL A 233 -16.13 -1.51 3.86
C VAL A 233 -15.50 -2.86 4.23
N VAL A 234 -15.11 -3.68 3.25
CA VAL A 234 -14.45 -4.97 3.51
C VAL A 234 -13.14 -4.77 4.27
N SER A 235 -12.32 -3.82 3.84
CA SER A 235 -11.07 -3.45 4.51
C SER A 235 -11.31 -2.99 5.96
N ALA A 236 -12.29 -2.12 6.18
CA ALA A 236 -12.61 -1.61 7.51
C ALA A 236 -13.20 -2.68 8.45
N VAL A 237 -14.03 -3.61 7.93
CA VAL A 237 -14.55 -4.75 8.70
C VAL A 237 -13.43 -5.72 9.07
N LEU A 238 -12.51 -6.01 8.14
CA LEU A 238 -11.31 -6.78 8.45
C LEU A 238 -10.53 -6.10 9.58
N ARG A 239 -10.32 -4.78 9.49
CA ARG A 239 -9.68 -4.00 10.55
C ARG A 239 -10.36 -4.17 11.90
N GLY A 240 -11.66 -3.88 11.99
CA GLY A 240 -12.40 -4.07 13.23
C GLY A 240 -12.28 -5.50 13.78
N SER A 241 -12.28 -6.51 12.92
CA SER A 241 -12.29 -7.92 13.34
C SER A 241 -11.05 -8.34 14.13
N TYR A 242 -9.84 -7.91 13.75
CA TYR A 242 -8.62 -8.21 14.51
C TYR A 242 -8.43 -7.35 15.76
N HIS A 243 -9.43 -6.51 16.10
CA HIS A 243 -9.52 -5.81 17.39
C HIS A 243 -10.67 -6.29 18.27
N LEU A 244 -11.42 -7.33 17.87
CA LEU A 244 -12.49 -7.89 18.71
C LEU A 244 -11.99 -8.45 20.04
N TYR A 245 -10.70 -8.79 20.17
CA TYR A 245 -10.10 -9.18 21.44
C TYR A 245 -10.12 -8.05 22.49
N GLN A 246 -10.33 -6.80 22.08
CA GLN A 246 -10.51 -5.68 23.00
C GLN A 246 -11.96 -5.59 23.48
N GLY A 247 -12.91 -6.05 22.68
CA GLY A 247 -14.36 -5.91 22.90
C GLY A 247 -15.06 -5.19 21.75
N PHE A 248 -16.36 -4.92 21.91
CA PHE A 248 -17.17 -4.28 20.87
C PHE A 248 -16.78 -2.82 20.63
N GLY A 249 -16.27 -2.14 21.65
CA GLY A 249 -15.72 -0.79 21.54
C GLY A 249 -14.47 -0.75 20.65
N GLY A 250 -13.53 -1.67 20.87
CA GLY A 250 -12.34 -1.83 20.05
C GLY A 250 -12.67 -2.16 18.59
N PHE A 251 -13.63 -3.05 18.35
CA PHE A 251 -14.15 -3.32 17.00
C PHE A 251 -14.72 -2.05 16.35
N ALA A 252 -15.62 -1.33 17.04
CA ALA A 252 -16.29 -0.17 16.47
C ALA A 252 -15.32 0.99 16.21
N GLY A 253 -14.40 1.28 17.13
CA GLY A 253 -13.37 2.30 16.95
C GLY A 253 -12.49 2.02 15.74
N ASN A 254 -12.04 0.77 15.57
CA ASN A 254 -11.19 0.38 14.47
C ASN A 254 -11.94 0.24 13.13
N LEU A 255 -13.21 -0.15 13.15
CA LEU A 255 -14.09 -0.07 11.98
C LEU A 255 -14.20 1.38 11.48
N LEU A 256 -14.48 2.33 12.37
CA LEU A 256 -14.60 3.75 12.01
C LEU A 256 -13.27 4.33 11.50
N LEU A 257 -12.15 3.99 12.15
CA LEU A 257 -10.82 4.36 11.68
C LEU A 257 -10.55 3.77 10.29
N GLY A 258 -10.85 2.49 10.08
CA GLY A 258 -10.74 1.81 8.79
C GLY A 258 -11.56 2.46 7.69
N LEU A 259 -12.79 2.88 7.99
CA LEU A 259 -13.62 3.62 7.04
C LEU A 259 -13.02 4.99 6.71
N ALA A 260 -12.56 5.74 7.71
CA ALA A 260 -11.98 7.07 7.53
C ALA A 260 -10.68 7.02 6.72
N PHE A 261 -9.74 6.16 7.11
CA PHE A 261 -8.45 6.01 6.46
C PHE A 261 -8.55 5.31 5.11
N GLY A 262 -9.40 4.29 4.99
CA GLY A 262 -9.70 3.64 3.71
C GLY A 262 -10.33 4.61 2.72
N TRP A 263 -11.26 5.46 3.16
CA TRP A 263 -11.81 6.50 2.30
C TRP A 263 -10.75 7.53 1.90
N ALA A 264 -9.96 8.03 2.85
CA ALA A 264 -8.85 8.94 2.58
C ALA A 264 -7.84 8.35 1.57
N PHE A 265 -7.52 7.05 1.70
CA PHE A 265 -6.69 6.32 0.74
C PHE A 265 -7.27 6.36 -0.67
N THR A 266 -8.57 6.11 -0.85
CA THR A 266 -9.17 6.12 -2.19
C THR A 266 -9.11 7.48 -2.87
N ARG A 267 -9.07 8.57 -2.07
CA ARG A 267 -8.97 9.96 -2.56
C ARG A 267 -7.55 10.39 -2.87
N TRP A 268 -6.58 10.01 -2.04
CA TRP A 268 -5.19 10.46 -2.18
C TRP A 268 -4.30 9.46 -2.91
N ARG A 269 -4.62 8.18 -2.85
CA ARG A 269 -3.77 7.05 -3.26
C ARG A 269 -2.37 7.17 -2.66
N ARG A 270 -2.32 7.49 -1.36
CA ARG A 270 -1.10 7.66 -0.55
C ARG A 270 -1.31 7.01 0.81
N ALA A 271 -0.38 6.14 1.21
CA ALA A 271 -0.41 5.46 2.50
C ALA A 271 0.34 6.25 3.58
N TRP A 272 1.37 7.03 3.22
CA TRP A 272 2.20 7.76 4.19
C TRP A 272 1.45 8.69 5.16
N PRO A 273 0.44 9.49 4.75
CA PRO A 273 -0.35 10.25 5.71
C PRO A 273 -1.07 9.36 6.72
N LEU A 274 -1.57 8.21 6.27
CA LEU A 274 -2.27 7.25 7.11
C LEU A 274 -1.30 6.58 8.09
N VAL A 275 -0.12 6.16 7.61
CA VAL A 275 0.95 5.59 8.45
C VAL A 275 1.35 6.56 9.55
N VAL A 276 1.57 7.84 9.21
CA VAL A 276 1.92 8.87 10.20
C VAL A 276 0.79 9.08 11.21
N GLY A 277 -0.46 9.15 10.72
CA GLY A 277 -1.63 9.33 11.59
C GLY A 277 -1.84 8.15 12.55
N HIS A 278 -1.73 6.93 12.06
CA HIS A 278 -1.83 5.71 12.86
C HIS A 278 -0.70 5.64 13.89
N PHE A 279 0.56 5.83 13.45
CA PHE A 279 1.71 5.86 14.35
C PHE A 279 1.52 6.86 15.49
N LEU A 280 0.99 8.04 15.19
CA LEU A 280 0.69 9.05 16.19
C LEU A 280 -0.38 8.57 17.18
N VAL A 281 -1.48 7.98 16.70
CA VAL A 281 -2.57 7.46 17.55
C VAL A 281 -2.04 6.44 18.56
N ASP A 282 -1.28 5.45 18.10
CA ASP A 282 -0.71 4.39 18.96
C ASP A 282 0.32 4.94 19.93
N THR A 283 1.17 5.86 19.46
CA THR A 283 2.14 6.54 20.32
C THR A 283 1.44 7.33 21.43
N LEU A 284 0.38 8.07 21.10
CA LEU A 284 -0.39 8.84 22.07
C LEU A 284 -1.14 7.94 23.06
N ALA A 285 -1.66 6.80 22.61
CA ALA A 285 -2.27 5.81 23.49
C ALA A 285 -1.25 5.26 24.51
N GLY A 286 -0.07 4.84 24.04
CA GLY A 286 1.01 4.35 24.90
C GLY A 286 1.57 5.40 25.86
N VAL A 287 1.94 6.57 25.36
CA VAL A 287 2.45 7.68 26.17
C VAL A 287 1.39 8.17 27.16
N GLY A 288 0.14 8.29 26.73
CA GLY A 288 -0.98 8.63 27.60
C GLY A 288 -1.14 7.62 28.74
N TYR A 289 -1.07 6.33 28.45
CA TYR A 289 -1.06 5.30 29.48
C TYR A 289 0.10 5.47 30.47
N LEU A 290 1.34 5.71 29.99
CA LEU A 290 2.49 5.91 30.86
C LEU A 290 2.35 7.12 31.80
N ILE A 291 1.72 8.20 31.33
CA ILE A 291 1.51 9.43 32.11
C ILE A 291 0.38 9.26 33.12
N PHE A 292 -0.74 8.66 32.71
CA PHE A 292 -1.97 8.63 33.51
C PHE A 292 -2.17 7.34 34.33
N ARG A 293 -1.30 6.33 34.19
CA ARG A 293 -1.34 5.16 35.07
C ARG A 293 -1.24 5.56 36.55
N GLY A 294 -1.94 4.83 37.39
CA GLY A 294 -2.15 5.17 38.80
C GLY A 294 -3.22 6.25 39.05
N HIS A 295 -3.82 6.82 38.01
CA HIS A 295 -4.86 7.84 38.13
C HIS A 295 -6.20 7.34 37.57
N CYS A 296 -7.30 7.87 38.10
CA CYS A 296 -8.63 7.63 37.57
C CYS A 296 -9.09 8.85 36.77
N VAL A 297 -9.43 8.64 35.51
CA VAL A 297 -9.89 9.67 34.57
C VAL A 297 -11.33 9.33 34.19
N PHE A 298 -12.27 10.23 34.49
CA PHE A 298 -13.72 10.04 34.22
C PHE A 298 -14.31 8.71 34.76
N GLY A 299 -13.86 8.25 35.93
CA GLY A 299 -14.35 7.01 36.55
C GLY A 299 -13.69 5.73 36.02
N ALA A 300 -12.81 5.82 35.01
CA ALA A 300 -11.95 4.73 34.58
C ALA A 300 -10.57 4.87 35.25
N CYS A 301 -10.20 3.90 36.09
CA CYS A 301 -8.87 3.86 36.69
C CYS A 301 -7.89 3.19 35.74
N ILE A 302 -6.80 3.89 35.45
CA ILE A 302 -5.70 3.38 34.63
C ILE A 302 -4.74 2.72 35.62
N HIS A 303 -4.77 1.39 35.69
CA HIS A 303 -3.95 0.60 36.62
C HIS A 303 -2.56 0.32 36.02
#